data_AF-A0A2S7KMS4-F1
#
_entry.id   AF-A0A2S7KMS4-F1
#
_cell.length_a   1.000
_cell.length_b   1.000
_cell.length_c   1.000
_cell.angle_alpha   90.00
_cell.angle_beta   90.00
_cell.angle_gamma   90.00
#
_symmetry.space_group_name_H-M   'P 1'
#
loop_
_entity.id
_entity.type
_entity.pdbx_description
1 polymer ?
#
loop_
_entity_poly.entity_id
_entity_poly.type
_entity_poly.pdbx_seq_one_letter_code
_entity_poly.pdbx_strand_id
1 'polypeptide(L)'
;MKKRILLFVPDGVGIRNYLYSNVFKHPDFEVVMLHDFPQQVIEDLSLDLPIYSEHRISTYREGIVEKFLRELIHRVRIIRNVRTQDNPSIYRFWKRPGSGLTHRIFYGLIKGIAPLIRSYNAVLGLERRYTKSVKTNSGYQAIKRQIEELSVDQVFCTHQRAIKATPVMLAARELGLKTSTVIYSWDNLPKARLPFRADTYFLWSEVMLQHMQVFYPEIPRENLIVSGSPQFEFYTNQDILMSRDGFFTNYGLDPGRRIICFSGDDVRTSPYDPDYLRDLAQQVTHSGLDSEFQILLRRCPVDLSGRYQEVVNEFPDLIVEVPPNGGRMSWNGLLFTRKRKMLNY
;
A
#
# COMPACT_ATOMS: atom_id res chain seq x y z
N MET A 1 -23.56 17.34 19.96
CA MET A 1 -22.79 17.57 18.72
C MET A 1 -22.53 16.22 18.05
N LYS A 2 -22.57 16.16 16.72
CA LYS A 2 -22.21 14.95 15.96
C LYS A 2 -20.70 14.71 16.12
N LYS A 3 -20.27 13.45 16.33
CA LYS A 3 -18.84 13.14 16.49
C LYS A 3 -18.08 13.47 15.19
N ARG A 4 -16.83 13.91 15.30
CA ARG A 4 -15.94 14.22 14.18
C ARG A 4 -14.78 13.24 14.13
N ILE A 5 -14.60 12.59 12.98
CA ILE A 5 -13.48 11.67 12.74
C ILE A 5 -12.57 12.28 11.70
N LEU A 6 -11.29 12.40 12.05
CA LEU A 6 -10.22 12.76 11.13
C LEU A 6 -9.83 11.52 10.30
N LEU A 7 -10.19 11.54 9.03
CA LEU A 7 -9.76 10.55 8.04
C LEU A 7 -8.43 10.99 7.43
N PHE A 8 -7.33 10.36 7.87
CA PHE A 8 -6.00 10.63 7.33
C PHE A 8 -5.70 9.74 6.11
N VAL A 9 -5.48 10.40 4.96
CA VAL A 9 -5.24 9.79 3.64
C VAL A 9 -3.86 10.20 3.13
N PRO A 10 -2.78 9.47 3.50
CA PRO A 10 -1.42 9.89 3.19
C PRO A 10 -0.98 9.61 1.75
N ASP A 11 -1.61 8.65 1.07
CA ASP A 11 -1.24 8.24 -0.29
C ASP A 11 -2.43 7.57 -1.01
N GLY A 12 -2.25 7.27 -2.30
CA GLY A 12 -3.33 6.79 -3.18
C GLY A 12 -3.96 5.47 -2.72
N VAL A 13 -3.31 4.70 -1.84
CA VAL A 13 -3.89 3.48 -1.28
C VAL A 13 -5.18 3.79 -0.53
N GLY A 14 -5.16 4.85 0.27
CA GLY A 14 -6.31 5.30 1.03
C GLY A 14 -7.46 5.76 0.13
N ILE A 15 -7.14 6.35 -1.02
CA ILE A 15 -8.15 6.81 -1.99
C ILE A 15 -8.89 5.62 -2.58
N ARG A 16 -8.16 4.68 -3.21
CA ARG A 16 -8.79 3.53 -3.83
C ARG A 16 -9.58 2.70 -2.83
N ASN A 17 -8.96 2.37 -1.70
CA ASN A 17 -9.52 1.38 -0.80
C ASN A 17 -10.53 1.96 0.19
N TYR A 18 -10.51 3.25 0.49
CA TYR A 18 -11.41 3.85 1.48
C TYR A 18 -12.29 4.93 0.87
N LEU A 19 -11.73 5.87 0.12
CA LEU A 19 -12.53 6.97 -0.41
C LEU A 19 -13.49 6.54 -1.54
N TYR A 20 -13.12 5.56 -2.36
CA TYR A 20 -14.02 4.99 -3.38
C TYR A 20 -14.87 3.81 -2.89
N SER A 21 -14.59 3.29 -1.70
CA SER A 21 -15.36 2.21 -1.08
C SER A 21 -16.66 2.75 -0.44
N ASN A 22 -17.53 1.88 0.06
CA ASN A 22 -18.72 2.34 0.78
C ASN A 22 -18.46 2.67 2.27
N VAL A 23 -17.24 2.44 2.77
CA VAL A 23 -16.88 2.58 4.20
C VAL A 23 -17.28 3.94 4.81
N PHE A 24 -17.16 5.03 4.04
CA PHE A 24 -17.43 6.38 4.51
C PHE A 24 -18.57 7.10 3.77
N LYS A 25 -19.40 6.38 2.98
CA LYS A 25 -20.48 7.00 2.20
C LYS A 25 -21.67 7.47 3.04
N HIS A 26 -22.00 6.70 4.08
CA HIS A 26 -23.16 6.98 4.94
C HIS A 26 -22.76 7.00 6.42
N PRO A 27 -21.91 7.95 6.86
CA PRO A 27 -21.44 8.00 8.23
C PRO A 27 -22.45 8.68 9.16
N ASP A 28 -22.65 8.06 10.33
CA ASP A 28 -23.36 8.67 11.48
C ASP A 28 -22.49 9.70 12.23
N PHE A 29 -21.32 10.03 11.67
CA PHE A 29 -20.36 11.05 12.16
C PHE A 29 -19.99 12.04 11.04
N GLU A 30 -19.32 13.13 11.39
CA GLU A 30 -18.73 14.08 10.44
C GLU A 30 -17.32 13.62 10.06
N VAL A 31 -16.99 13.63 8.77
CA VAL A 31 -15.67 13.25 8.26
C VAL A 31 -14.85 14.51 7.97
N VAL A 32 -13.76 14.69 8.72
CA VAL A 32 -12.73 15.69 8.42
C VAL A 32 -11.61 14.97 7.67
N MET A 33 -11.31 15.37 6.44
CA MET A 33 -10.25 14.72 5.65
C MET A 33 -8.92 15.46 5.82
N LEU A 34 -7.85 14.72 6.12
CA LEU A 34 -6.48 15.24 6.11
C LEU A 34 -5.64 14.44 5.10
N HIS A 35 -5.00 15.10 4.14
CA HIS A 35 -4.31 14.40 3.06
C HIS A 35 -2.95 15.02 2.69
N ASP A 36 -2.14 14.28 1.92
CA ASP A 36 -0.81 14.72 1.45
C ASP A 36 -0.73 14.93 -0.08
N PHE A 37 -1.88 15.13 -0.71
CA PHE A 37 -1.97 15.31 -2.17
C PHE A 37 -1.91 16.79 -2.57
N PRO A 38 -1.46 17.09 -3.80
CA PRO A 38 -1.74 18.38 -4.44
C PRO A 38 -3.25 18.61 -4.57
N GLN A 39 -3.69 19.89 -4.54
CA GLN A 39 -5.11 20.24 -4.62
C GLN A 39 -5.79 19.69 -5.87
N GLN A 40 -5.11 19.80 -7.02
CA GLN A 40 -5.61 19.29 -8.31
C GLN A 40 -6.01 17.81 -8.24
N VAL A 41 -5.26 16.99 -7.49
CA VAL A 41 -5.62 15.58 -7.33
C VAL A 41 -6.96 15.46 -6.63
N ILE A 42 -7.21 16.22 -5.56
CA ILE A 42 -8.49 16.21 -4.84
C ILE A 42 -9.63 16.72 -5.71
N GLU A 43 -9.41 17.78 -6.48
CA GLU A 43 -10.40 18.33 -7.42
C GLU A 43 -10.78 17.30 -8.50
N ASP A 44 -9.80 16.53 -8.98
CA ASP A 44 -10.01 15.45 -9.96
C ASP A 44 -10.73 14.22 -9.34
N LEU A 45 -10.68 14.06 -8.01
CA LEU A 45 -11.44 13.01 -7.35
C LEU A 45 -12.91 13.40 -7.35
N SER A 46 -13.70 12.80 -8.23
CA SER A 46 -15.15 12.81 -8.11
C SER A 46 -15.55 11.93 -6.92
N LEU A 47 -15.35 12.39 -5.69
CA LEU A 47 -15.72 11.68 -4.47
C LEU A 47 -17.22 11.82 -4.22
N ASP A 48 -17.87 10.69 -4.02
CA ASP A 48 -19.25 10.62 -3.55
C ASP A 48 -19.24 10.34 -2.05
N LEU A 49 -18.72 11.32 -1.28
CA LEU A 49 -18.52 11.22 0.16
C LEU A 49 -18.97 12.51 0.87
N PRO A 50 -19.64 12.41 2.02
CA PRO A 50 -20.02 13.56 2.83
C PRO A 50 -18.83 14.06 3.67
N ILE A 51 -17.87 14.73 3.02
CA ILE A 51 -16.72 15.36 3.69
C ILE A 51 -17.16 16.69 4.31
N TYR A 52 -17.03 16.80 5.63
CA TYR A 52 -17.36 18.02 6.37
C TYR A 52 -16.36 19.15 6.09
N SER A 53 -15.07 18.82 6.09
CA SER A 53 -14.00 19.74 5.70
C SER A 53 -12.78 18.95 5.23
N GLU A 54 -12.06 19.52 4.27
CA GLU A 54 -10.83 18.97 3.70
C GLU A 54 -9.64 19.85 4.06
N HIS A 55 -8.52 19.22 4.45
CA HIS A 55 -7.29 19.91 4.80
C HIS A 55 -6.07 19.18 4.23
N ARG A 56 -5.12 19.95 3.73
CA ARG A 56 -3.78 19.45 3.41
C ARG A 56 -2.89 19.41 4.65
N ILE A 57 -2.17 18.31 4.84
CA ILE A 57 -1.26 18.14 5.97
C ILE A 57 -0.06 19.10 5.91
N SER A 58 0.30 19.64 7.08
CA SER A 58 1.54 20.39 7.30
C SER A 58 2.78 19.62 6.83
N THR A 59 3.79 20.35 6.37
CA THR A 59 5.02 19.73 5.85
C THR A 59 5.79 19.05 6.97
N TYR A 60 6.17 17.80 6.73
CA TYR A 60 7.04 17.03 7.61
C TYR A 60 8.19 16.43 6.80
N ARG A 61 9.42 16.68 7.27
CA ARG A 61 10.65 16.11 6.72
C ARG A 61 11.34 15.31 7.82
N GLU A 62 11.54 14.02 7.58
CA GLU A 62 12.20 13.12 8.52
C GLU A 62 13.66 13.55 8.73
N GLY A 63 14.05 13.75 9.99
CA GLY A 63 15.44 14.07 10.36
C GLY A 63 16.39 12.88 10.23
N ILE A 64 17.70 13.13 10.25
CA ILE A 64 18.72 12.06 10.13
C ILE A 64 18.64 11.08 11.31
N VAL A 65 18.44 11.59 12.53
CA VAL A 65 18.30 10.76 13.75
C VAL A 65 17.03 9.91 13.67
N GLU A 66 15.91 10.50 13.26
CA GLU A 66 14.63 9.80 13.07
C GLU A 66 14.79 8.67 12.05
N LYS A 67 15.38 8.96 10.89
CA LYS A 67 15.67 7.98 9.84
C LYS A 67 16.57 6.87 10.35
N PHE A 68 17.63 7.20 11.09
CA PHE A 68 18.55 6.21 11.65
C PHE A 68 17.83 5.25 12.60
N LEU A 69 17.05 5.79 13.53
CA LEU A 69 16.27 4.98 14.47
C LEU A 69 15.22 4.13 13.74
N ARG A 70 14.49 4.69 12.78
CA ARG A 70 13.49 3.97 11.98
C ARG A 70 14.11 2.80 11.22
N GLU A 71 15.23 3.02 10.53
CA GLU A 71 15.93 1.96 9.77
C GLU A 71 16.58 0.92 10.70
N LEU A 72 17.10 1.34 11.87
CA LEU A 72 17.62 0.42 12.88
C LEU A 72 16.51 -0.46 13.46
N ILE A 73 15.38 0.11 13.88
CA ILE A 73 14.21 -0.62 14.38
C ILE A 73 13.72 -1.60 13.32
N HIS A 74 13.60 -1.15 12.06
CA HIS A 74 13.19 -2.00 10.94
C HIS A 74 14.14 -3.20 10.81
N ARG A 75 15.45 -2.97 10.82
CA ARG A 75 16.44 -4.03 10.70
C ARG A 75 16.41 -5.02 11.87
N VAL A 76 16.32 -4.52 13.09
CA VAL A 76 16.25 -5.37 14.30
C VAL A 76 15.00 -6.25 14.27
N ARG A 77 13.85 -5.67 13.88
CA ARG A 77 12.61 -6.43 13.71
C ARG A 77 12.70 -7.46 12.58
N ILE A 78 13.34 -7.15 11.45
CA ILE A 78 13.59 -8.14 10.38
C ILE A 78 14.41 -9.33 10.90
N ILE A 79 15.52 -9.08 11.62
CA ILE A 79 16.35 -10.14 12.20
C ILE A 79 15.53 -11.01 13.16
N ARG A 80 14.67 -10.40 13.97
CA ARG A 80 13.77 -11.12 14.87
C ARG A 80 12.75 -11.95 14.09
N ASN A 81 12.06 -11.37 13.12
CA ASN A 81 11.04 -12.04 12.32
C ASN A 81 11.60 -13.26 11.59
N VAL A 82 12.84 -13.18 11.07
CA VAL A 82 13.56 -14.32 10.48
C VAL A 82 13.70 -15.47 11.47
N ARG A 83 14.07 -15.19 12.72
CA ARG A 83 14.20 -16.20 13.77
C ARG A 83 12.84 -16.74 14.23
N THR A 84 11.86 -15.86 14.40
CA THR A 84 10.50 -16.23 14.85
C THR A 84 9.77 -17.11 13.86
N GLN A 85 10.09 -17.01 12.57
CA GLN A 85 9.43 -17.77 11.50
C GLN A 85 10.31 -18.86 10.88
N ASP A 86 11.54 -19.01 11.39
CA ASP A 86 12.58 -19.84 10.77
C ASP A 86 12.67 -19.66 9.24
N ASN A 87 12.62 -18.40 8.80
CA ASN A 87 12.50 -18.07 7.38
C ASN A 87 13.54 -17.02 6.96
N PRO A 88 14.68 -17.44 6.36
CA PRO A 88 15.74 -16.54 5.94
C PRO A 88 15.33 -15.62 4.79
N SER A 89 14.28 -15.93 4.03
CA SER A 89 13.83 -15.08 2.91
C SER A 89 13.36 -13.70 3.38
N ILE A 90 12.89 -13.58 4.63
CA ILE A 90 12.46 -12.31 5.23
C ILE A 90 13.60 -11.28 5.26
N TYR A 91 14.86 -11.74 5.32
CA TYR A 91 16.04 -10.88 5.33
C TYR A 91 16.15 -10.01 4.05
N ARG A 92 15.56 -10.46 2.94
CA ARG A 92 15.53 -9.74 1.65
C ARG A 92 14.74 -8.43 1.71
N PHE A 93 13.84 -8.28 2.69
CA PHE A 93 12.99 -7.08 2.82
C PHE A 93 13.67 -5.89 3.49
N TRP A 94 14.88 -6.07 4.02
CA TRP A 94 15.75 -4.96 4.35
C TRP A 94 16.57 -4.56 3.11
N LYS A 95 16.37 -3.33 2.63
CA LYS A 95 16.94 -2.88 1.35
C LYS A 95 18.47 -2.91 1.36
N ARG A 96 19.05 -3.21 0.19
CA ARG A 96 20.49 -3.02 -0.04
C ARG A 96 20.84 -1.53 -0.01
N PRO A 97 21.96 -1.13 0.62
CA PRO A 97 22.36 0.28 0.65
C PRO A 97 22.66 0.80 -0.76
N GLY A 98 22.30 2.05 -1.04
CA GLY A 98 22.71 2.79 -2.23
C GLY A 98 24.23 2.97 -2.31
N SER A 99 24.71 3.38 -3.50
CA SER A 99 26.12 3.35 -3.89
C SER A 99 27.02 4.42 -3.25
N GLY A 100 26.46 5.49 -2.67
CA GLY A 100 27.23 6.60 -2.08
C GLY A 100 27.96 6.23 -0.77
N LEU A 101 29.12 6.83 -0.52
CA LEU A 101 29.95 6.56 0.67
C LEU A 101 29.22 6.83 1.99
N THR A 102 28.57 8.00 2.12
CA THR A 102 27.78 8.37 3.31
C THR A 102 26.64 7.38 3.56
N HIS A 103 25.98 6.93 2.49
CA HIS A 103 24.93 5.92 2.57
C HIS A 103 25.48 4.55 2.99
N ARG A 104 26.65 4.15 2.49
CA ARG A 104 27.34 2.91 2.90
C ARG A 104 27.71 2.95 4.39
N ILE A 105 28.24 4.06 4.89
CA ILE A 105 28.58 4.23 6.31
C ILE A 105 27.31 4.15 7.15
N PHE A 106 26.27 4.92 6.82
CA PHE A 106 25.00 4.95 7.55
C PHE A 106 24.37 3.56 7.71
N TYR A 107 24.22 2.82 6.60
CA TYR A 107 23.62 1.47 6.64
C TYR A 107 24.61 0.41 7.15
N GLY A 108 25.91 0.64 7.04
CA GLY A 108 26.95 -0.19 7.64
C GLY A 108 26.87 -0.19 9.17
N LEU A 109 26.71 0.99 9.77
CA LEU A 109 26.48 1.13 11.21
C LEU A 109 25.22 0.39 11.65
N ILE A 110 24.10 0.56 10.94
CA ILE A 110 22.85 -0.16 11.23
C ILE A 110 23.05 -1.68 11.13
N LYS A 111 23.75 -2.15 10.08
CA LYS A 111 24.06 -3.57 9.87
C LYS A 111 24.90 -4.15 11.01
N GLY A 112 25.86 -3.38 11.55
CA GLY A 112 26.70 -3.80 12.67
C GLY A 112 25.98 -3.79 14.02
N ILE A 113 25.16 -2.76 14.28
CA ILE A 113 24.48 -2.59 15.57
C ILE A 113 23.27 -3.53 15.71
N ALA A 114 22.46 -3.70 14.65
CA ALA A 114 21.18 -4.41 14.76
C ALA A 114 21.27 -5.85 15.30
N PRO A 115 22.25 -6.70 14.90
CA PRO A 115 22.38 -8.07 15.43
C PRO A 115 22.69 -8.15 16.93
N LEU A 116 23.22 -7.06 17.52
CA LEU A 116 23.54 -6.96 18.94
C LEU A 116 22.29 -6.75 19.80
N ILE A 117 21.20 -6.23 19.21
CA ILE A 117 19.94 -5.96 19.90
C ILE A 117 19.06 -7.21 19.83
N ARG A 118 19.19 -8.08 20.84
CA ARG A 118 18.45 -9.36 20.90
C ARG A 118 17.18 -9.28 21.74
N SER A 119 17.18 -8.46 22.78
CA SER A 119 16.06 -8.32 23.70
C SER A 119 14.90 -7.58 23.05
N TYR A 120 13.69 -8.11 23.20
CA TYR A 120 12.48 -7.48 22.68
C TYR A 120 12.19 -6.13 23.39
N ASN A 121 12.46 -6.03 24.69
CA ASN A 121 12.34 -4.78 25.44
C ASN A 121 13.28 -3.68 24.90
N ALA A 122 14.45 -4.07 24.37
CA ALA A 122 15.35 -3.13 23.73
C ALA A 122 14.80 -2.60 22.41
N VAL A 123 14.06 -3.42 21.64
CA VAL A 123 13.34 -2.97 20.44
C VAL A 123 12.29 -1.92 20.81
N LEU A 124 11.47 -2.19 21.82
CA LEU A 124 10.48 -1.23 22.33
C LEU A 124 11.14 0.04 22.88
N GLY A 125 12.33 -0.09 23.48
CA GLY A 125 13.14 1.05 23.92
C GLY A 125 13.60 1.94 22.76
N LEU A 126 14.02 1.34 21.63
CA LEU A 126 14.36 2.08 20.42
C LEU A 126 13.15 2.79 19.82
N GLU A 127 11.99 2.15 19.80
CA GLU A 127 10.75 2.80 19.34
C GLU A 127 10.37 4.01 20.21
N ARG A 128 10.52 3.91 21.54
CA ARG A 128 10.34 5.07 22.43
C ARG A 128 11.34 6.20 22.11
N ARG A 129 12.59 5.88 21.79
CA ARG A 129 13.59 6.88 21.35
C ARG A 129 13.23 7.50 20.01
N TYR A 130 12.74 6.70 19.05
CA TYR A 130 12.25 7.20 17.77
C TYR A 130 11.09 8.17 17.95
N THR A 131 10.09 7.81 18.76
CA THR A 131 8.98 8.69 19.12
C THR A 131 9.45 10.01 19.74
N LYS A 132 10.41 9.98 20.67
CA LYS A 132 10.99 11.21 21.23
C LYS A 132 11.66 12.08 20.17
N SER A 133 12.41 11.47 19.24
CA SER A 133 13.05 12.19 18.14
C SER A 133 12.03 12.84 17.19
N VAL A 134 10.91 12.17 16.88
CA VAL A 134 9.83 12.74 16.06
C VAL A 134 9.21 13.95 16.77
N LYS A 135 9.03 13.89 18.09
CA LYS A 135 8.44 14.98 18.88
C LYS A 135 9.27 16.27 18.88
N THR A 136 10.59 16.17 18.71
CA THR A 136 11.46 17.35 18.60
C THR A 136 11.45 18.00 17.22
N ASN A 137 10.80 17.38 16.22
CA ASN A 137 10.74 17.89 14.85
C ASN A 137 9.74 19.06 14.73
N SER A 138 10.15 20.16 14.09
CA SER A 138 9.26 21.31 13.88
C SER A 138 8.04 20.98 13.02
N GLY A 139 8.18 20.09 12.03
CA GLY A 139 7.07 19.60 11.22
C GLY A 139 6.07 18.77 12.03
N TYR A 140 6.54 18.02 13.03
CA TYR A 140 5.64 17.35 13.98
C TYR A 140 4.84 18.37 14.81
N GLN A 141 5.48 19.42 15.32
CA GLN A 141 4.80 20.46 16.09
C GLN A 141 3.74 21.19 15.26
N ALA A 142 4.02 21.44 13.97
CA ALA A 142 3.03 22.00 13.05
C ALA A 142 1.84 21.06 12.83
N ILE A 143 2.09 19.77 12.58
CA ILE A 143 1.03 18.74 12.45
C ILE A 143 0.18 18.66 13.72
N LYS A 144 0.81 18.70 14.90
CA LYS A 144 0.08 18.62 16.17
C LYS A 144 -0.88 19.80 16.35
N ARG A 145 -0.41 21.04 16.14
CA ARG A 145 -1.27 22.24 16.20
C ARG A 145 -2.42 22.16 15.20
N GLN A 146 -2.12 21.73 13.97
CA GLN A 146 -3.14 21.54 12.94
C GLN A 146 -4.23 20.57 13.40
N ILE A 147 -3.87 19.40 13.95
CA ILE A 147 -4.87 18.42 14.43
C ILE A 147 -5.69 18.97 15.60
N GLU A 148 -5.07 19.75 16.50
CA GLU A 148 -5.75 20.40 17.62
C GLU A 148 -6.79 21.43 17.13
N GLU A 149 -6.45 22.25 16.14
CA GLU A 149 -7.35 23.24 15.52
C GLU A 149 -8.57 22.57 14.84
N LEU A 150 -8.41 21.37 14.28
CA LEU A 150 -9.49 20.65 13.61
C LEU A 150 -10.61 20.18 14.56
N SER A 151 -10.39 20.19 15.88
CA SER A 151 -11.42 19.88 16.89
C SER A 151 -12.15 18.54 16.62
N VAL A 152 -11.36 17.50 16.34
CA VAL A 152 -11.83 16.13 16.04
C VAL A 152 -11.84 15.25 17.30
N ASP A 153 -12.65 14.20 17.32
CA ASP A 153 -12.75 13.27 18.45
C ASP A 153 -11.85 12.02 18.30
N GLN A 154 -11.56 11.64 17.05
CA GLN A 154 -10.82 10.43 16.70
C GLN A 154 -10.03 10.60 15.40
N VAL A 155 -8.93 9.87 15.27
CA VAL A 155 -8.14 9.79 14.04
C VAL A 155 -8.14 8.37 13.48
N PHE A 156 -8.42 8.25 12.18
CA PHE A 156 -8.35 7.02 11.41
C PHE A 156 -7.29 7.16 10.30
N CYS A 157 -6.26 6.31 10.32
CA CYS A 157 -5.22 6.27 9.29
C CYS A 157 -5.49 5.14 8.28
N THR A 158 -5.59 5.52 7.00
CA THR A 158 -5.87 4.59 5.90
C THR A 158 -4.64 3.79 5.42
N HIS A 159 -3.43 4.13 5.86
CA HIS A 159 -2.21 3.45 5.43
C HIS A 159 -1.07 3.54 6.46
N GLN A 160 -0.78 2.42 7.13
CA GLN A 160 0.15 2.36 8.27
C GLN A 160 1.63 2.58 7.90
N ARG A 161 1.98 2.55 6.61
CA ARG A 161 3.39 2.60 6.17
C ARG A 161 3.86 3.97 5.75
N ALA A 162 2.95 4.92 5.54
CA ALA A 162 3.32 6.24 5.08
C ALA A 162 4.20 6.94 6.12
N ILE A 163 5.26 7.61 5.66
CA ILE A 163 6.20 8.31 6.56
C ILE A 163 5.46 9.35 7.42
N LYS A 164 4.49 10.06 6.82
CA LYS A 164 3.68 11.05 7.52
C LYS A 164 2.61 10.47 8.43
N ALA A 165 2.34 9.16 8.38
CA ALA A 165 1.41 8.54 9.33
C ALA A 165 1.95 8.53 10.75
N THR A 166 3.25 8.33 10.94
CA THR A 166 3.87 8.39 12.28
C THR A 166 3.62 9.72 13.01
N PRO A 167 3.96 10.91 12.47
CA PRO A 167 3.73 12.16 13.18
C PRO A 167 2.24 12.45 13.44
N VAL A 168 1.34 12.14 12.50
CA VAL A 168 -0.11 12.31 12.68
C VAL A 168 -0.62 11.44 13.83
N MET A 169 -0.32 10.15 13.81
CA MET A 169 -0.81 9.21 14.82
C MET A 169 -0.19 9.47 16.20
N LEU A 170 1.07 9.90 16.25
CA LEU A 170 1.69 10.34 17.50
C LEU A 170 1.07 11.63 18.04
N ALA A 171 0.78 12.61 17.19
CA ALA A 171 0.13 13.86 17.60
C ALA A 171 -1.28 13.61 18.14
N ALA A 172 -2.07 12.79 17.46
CA ALA A 172 -3.41 12.40 17.90
C ALA A 172 -3.39 11.78 19.31
N ARG A 173 -2.47 10.85 19.56
CA ARG A 173 -2.32 10.22 20.88
C ARG A 173 -1.88 11.20 21.97
N GLU A 174 -1.00 12.16 21.65
CA GLU A 174 -0.61 13.20 22.61
C GLU A 174 -1.75 14.13 22.98
N LEU A 175 -2.65 14.40 22.03
CA LEU A 175 -3.86 15.19 22.23
C LEU A 175 -4.98 14.41 22.93
N GLY A 176 -4.74 13.15 23.32
CA GLY A 176 -5.74 12.29 23.97
C GLY A 176 -6.81 11.73 23.04
N LEU A 177 -6.64 11.89 21.72
CA LEU A 177 -7.58 11.40 20.72
C LEU A 177 -7.48 9.88 20.58
N LYS A 178 -8.62 9.22 20.35
CA LYS A 178 -8.62 7.81 19.96
C LYS A 178 -7.99 7.65 18.59
N THR A 179 -7.18 6.62 18.43
CA THR A 179 -6.43 6.35 17.21
C THR A 179 -6.75 4.98 16.66
N SER A 180 -7.00 4.93 15.35
CA SER A 180 -7.30 3.69 14.64
C SER A 180 -6.54 3.66 13.32
N THR A 181 -6.14 2.47 12.90
CA THR A 181 -5.47 2.27 11.61
C THR A 181 -5.86 0.95 11.01
N VAL A 182 -5.68 0.85 9.70
CA VAL A 182 -5.74 -0.43 8.99
C VAL A 182 -4.34 -0.99 8.84
N ILE A 183 -4.24 -2.31 8.75
CA ILE A 183 -3.03 -2.93 8.21
C ILE A 183 -3.29 -3.22 6.74
N TYR A 184 -2.73 -2.40 5.86
CA TYR A 184 -3.00 -2.38 4.42
C TYR A 184 -2.78 -3.72 3.71
N SER A 185 -1.91 -4.61 4.19
CA SER A 185 -1.73 -5.94 3.59
C SER A 185 -0.98 -6.85 4.55
N TRP A 186 -1.28 -8.15 4.48
CA TRP A 186 -0.75 -9.21 5.34
C TRP A 186 0.78 -9.36 5.23
N ASP A 187 1.35 -9.11 4.05
CA ASP A 187 2.78 -9.22 3.78
C ASP A 187 3.62 -8.14 4.51
N ASN A 188 2.99 -7.07 5.00
CA ASN A 188 3.68 -5.97 5.69
C ASN A 188 4.18 -6.35 7.10
N LEU A 189 3.52 -7.31 7.74
CA LEU A 189 3.84 -7.76 9.09
C LEU A 189 5.21 -8.48 9.15
N PRO A 190 5.47 -9.53 8.35
CA PRO A 190 6.79 -10.15 8.31
C PRO A 190 7.87 -9.17 7.82
N LYS A 191 7.48 -8.18 6.99
CA LYS A 191 8.37 -7.11 6.50
C LYS A 191 8.67 -6.02 7.55
N ALA A 192 8.13 -6.13 8.77
CA ALA A 192 8.31 -5.19 9.87
C ALA A 192 7.92 -3.73 9.52
N ARG A 193 6.80 -3.55 8.82
CA ARG A 193 6.31 -2.25 8.32
C ARG A 193 5.14 -1.69 9.16
N LEU A 194 5.38 -1.45 10.45
CA LEU A 194 4.43 -0.79 11.36
C LEU A 194 5.17 0.18 12.32
N PRO A 195 5.34 1.46 11.93
CA PRO A 195 6.23 2.41 12.61
C PRO A 195 5.60 3.15 13.80
N PHE A 196 4.28 3.09 13.98
CA PHE A 196 3.56 3.72 15.08
C PHE A 196 2.61 2.74 15.79
N ARG A 197 1.99 3.18 16.88
CA ARG A 197 0.95 2.43 17.59
C ARG A 197 -0.40 3.15 17.52
N ALA A 198 -1.47 2.38 17.47
CA ALA A 198 -2.86 2.84 17.46
C ALA A 198 -3.62 2.11 18.58
N ASP A 199 -4.77 2.67 18.97
CA ASP A 199 -5.66 2.01 19.94
C ASP A 199 -6.46 0.89 19.28
N THR A 200 -6.73 0.98 17.98
CA THR A 200 -7.44 -0.05 17.21
C THR A 200 -6.77 -0.33 15.88
N TYR A 201 -6.70 -1.61 15.51
CA TYR A 201 -6.17 -2.11 14.24
C TYR A 201 -7.22 -2.93 13.50
N PHE A 202 -7.54 -2.52 12.28
CA PHE A 202 -8.43 -3.27 11.38
C PHE A 202 -7.63 -4.20 10.48
N LEU A 203 -8.02 -5.48 10.47
CA LEU A 203 -7.30 -6.60 9.86
C LEU A 203 -8.18 -7.32 8.84
N TRP A 204 -7.52 -7.96 7.87
CA TRP A 204 -8.20 -8.64 6.76
C TRP A 204 -8.82 -9.98 7.15
N SER A 205 -8.18 -10.71 8.07
CA SER A 205 -8.57 -12.09 8.40
C SER A 205 -8.02 -12.51 9.75
N GLU A 206 -8.54 -13.63 10.28
CA GLU A 206 -8.01 -14.27 11.49
C GLU A 206 -6.54 -14.69 11.34
N VAL A 207 -6.11 -15.10 10.15
CA VAL A 207 -4.69 -15.40 9.87
C VAL A 207 -3.82 -14.16 10.08
N MET A 208 -4.28 -13.01 9.61
CA MET A 208 -3.57 -11.75 9.80
C MET A 208 -3.53 -11.31 11.26
N LEU A 209 -4.57 -11.63 12.03
CA LEU A 209 -4.59 -11.43 13.46
C LEU A 209 -3.55 -12.28 14.20
N GLN A 210 -3.44 -13.56 13.84
CA GLN A 210 -2.39 -14.44 14.37
C GLN A 210 -1.00 -13.87 14.03
N HIS A 211 -0.79 -13.41 12.80
CA HIS A 211 0.46 -12.75 12.41
C HIS A 211 0.73 -11.47 13.23
N MET A 212 -0.28 -10.66 13.54
CA MET A 212 -0.12 -9.49 14.41
C MET A 212 0.38 -9.91 15.79
N GLN A 213 -0.19 -10.95 16.39
CA GLN A 213 0.25 -11.45 17.70
C GLN A 213 1.68 -12.00 17.69
N VAL A 214 2.11 -12.60 16.57
CA VAL A 214 3.47 -13.13 16.40
C VAL A 214 4.52 -12.02 16.21
N PHE A 215 4.26 -11.08 15.29
CA PHE A 215 5.26 -10.06 14.92
C PHE A 215 5.22 -8.82 15.82
N TYR A 216 4.07 -8.57 16.45
CA TYR A 216 3.84 -7.43 17.33
C TYR A 216 3.13 -7.85 18.64
N PRO A 217 3.73 -8.72 19.46
CA PRO A 217 3.13 -9.21 20.71
C PRO A 217 2.92 -8.12 21.77
N GLU A 218 3.47 -6.91 21.58
CA GLU A 218 3.19 -5.77 22.44
C GLU A 218 1.80 -5.16 22.22
N ILE A 219 1.11 -5.52 21.14
CA ILE A 219 -0.23 -5.03 20.82
C ILE A 219 -1.26 -5.99 21.43
N PRO A 220 -2.13 -5.50 22.35
CA PRO A 220 -3.14 -6.34 22.97
C PRO A 220 -4.15 -6.89 21.94
N ARG A 221 -4.64 -8.12 22.16
CA ARG A 221 -5.56 -8.81 21.24
C ARG A 221 -6.88 -8.08 21.07
N GLU A 222 -7.36 -7.42 22.12
CA GLU A 222 -8.58 -6.61 22.16
C GLU A 222 -8.49 -5.38 21.25
N ASN A 223 -7.28 -4.94 20.90
CA ASN A 223 -7.07 -3.84 19.96
C ASN A 223 -7.11 -4.31 18.50
N LEU A 224 -7.20 -5.62 18.24
CA LEU A 224 -7.17 -6.22 16.91
C LEU A 224 -8.58 -6.64 16.47
N ILE A 225 -9.11 -5.97 15.44
CA ILE A 225 -10.45 -6.22 14.90
C ILE A 225 -10.32 -6.80 13.49
N VAL A 226 -10.87 -7.99 13.27
CA VAL A 226 -10.98 -8.57 11.93
C VAL A 226 -12.24 -8.01 11.26
N SER A 227 -12.06 -7.21 10.23
CA SER A 227 -13.15 -6.53 9.51
C SER A 227 -13.20 -6.89 8.02
N GLY A 228 -12.24 -7.68 7.52
CA GLY A 228 -12.01 -7.79 6.08
C GLY A 228 -11.27 -6.56 5.52
N SER A 229 -11.21 -6.47 4.19
CA SER A 229 -10.56 -5.36 3.50
C SER A 229 -11.51 -4.74 2.48
N PRO A 230 -11.80 -3.43 2.59
CA PRO A 230 -12.56 -2.68 1.59
C PRO A 230 -11.98 -2.76 0.17
N GLN A 231 -10.69 -3.13 0.03
CA GLN A 231 -10.05 -3.37 -1.27
C GLN A 231 -10.79 -4.39 -2.14
N PHE A 232 -11.51 -5.34 -1.53
CA PHE A 232 -12.25 -6.38 -2.25
C PHE A 232 -13.74 -6.08 -2.44
N GLU A 233 -14.26 -5.00 -1.85
CA GLU A 233 -15.67 -4.62 -1.97
C GLU A 233 -16.08 -4.37 -3.43
N PHE A 234 -15.16 -3.88 -4.24
CA PHE A 234 -15.42 -3.57 -5.64
C PHE A 234 -15.85 -4.81 -6.44
N TYR A 235 -15.38 -6.02 -6.10
CA TYR A 235 -15.69 -7.24 -6.86
C TYR A 235 -17.16 -7.65 -6.81
N THR A 236 -17.93 -7.13 -5.86
CA THR A 236 -19.38 -7.37 -5.77
C THR A 236 -20.22 -6.24 -6.35
N ASN A 237 -19.60 -5.14 -6.77
CA ASN A 237 -20.31 -3.98 -7.30
C ASN A 237 -20.69 -4.18 -8.78
N GLN A 238 -21.97 -4.38 -9.04
CA GLN A 238 -22.52 -4.60 -10.38
C GLN A 238 -22.34 -3.39 -11.32
N ASP A 239 -22.33 -2.17 -10.79
CA ASP A 239 -22.26 -0.93 -11.58
C ASP A 239 -20.91 -0.75 -12.29
N ILE A 240 -19.88 -1.44 -11.81
CA ILE A 240 -18.54 -1.42 -12.42
C ILE A 240 -18.27 -2.66 -13.25
N LEU A 241 -19.23 -3.59 -13.38
CA LEU A 241 -19.06 -4.75 -14.25
C LEU A 241 -19.32 -4.39 -15.72
N MET A 242 -18.62 -5.09 -16.61
CA MET A 242 -18.72 -4.98 -18.06
C MET A 242 -19.07 -6.37 -18.60
N SER A 243 -20.00 -6.42 -19.55
CA SER A 243 -20.30 -7.67 -20.23
C SER A 243 -19.07 -8.21 -20.97
N ARG A 244 -19.02 -9.53 -21.16
CA ARG A 244 -18.00 -10.18 -21.98
C ARG A 244 -17.90 -9.52 -23.35
N ASP A 245 -19.00 -9.39 -24.07
CA ASP A 245 -18.99 -8.81 -25.41
C ASP A 245 -18.50 -7.37 -25.40
N GLY A 246 -18.92 -6.56 -24.42
CA GLY A 246 -18.44 -5.19 -24.27
C GLY A 246 -16.93 -5.12 -23.99
N PHE A 247 -16.41 -6.04 -23.18
CA PHE A 247 -14.98 -6.13 -22.91
C PHE A 247 -14.20 -6.55 -24.16
N PHE A 248 -14.70 -7.54 -24.89
CA PHE A 248 -14.06 -8.04 -26.10
C PHE A 248 -14.03 -6.97 -27.18
N THR A 249 -15.15 -6.29 -27.42
CA THR A 249 -15.21 -5.15 -28.36
C THR A 249 -14.27 -4.02 -27.94
N ASN A 250 -14.23 -3.65 -26.66
CA ASN A 250 -13.40 -2.53 -26.19
C ASN A 250 -11.90 -2.77 -26.37
N TYR A 251 -11.46 -4.03 -26.31
CA TYR A 251 -10.04 -4.39 -26.39
C TYR A 251 -9.65 -5.10 -27.69
N GLY A 252 -10.58 -5.24 -28.65
CA GLY A 252 -10.30 -5.91 -29.93
C GLY A 252 -10.02 -7.40 -29.80
N LEU A 253 -10.64 -8.07 -28.82
CA LEU A 253 -10.49 -9.52 -28.60
C LEU A 253 -11.48 -10.30 -29.48
N ASP A 254 -11.06 -11.47 -29.95
CA ASP A 254 -11.90 -12.35 -30.77
C ASP A 254 -12.99 -13.03 -29.91
N PRO A 255 -14.30 -12.79 -30.13
CA PRO A 255 -15.35 -13.41 -29.34
C PRO A 255 -15.41 -14.94 -29.47
N GLY A 256 -14.85 -15.52 -30.53
CA GLY A 256 -14.74 -16.96 -30.75
C GLY A 256 -13.62 -17.64 -29.95
N ARG A 257 -12.67 -16.87 -29.41
CA ARG A 257 -11.52 -17.40 -28.65
C ARG A 257 -11.63 -17.13 -27.16
N ARG A 258 -11.19 -18.10 -26.35
CA ARG A 258 -11.08 -17.97 -24.88
C ARG A 258 -9.84 -17.17 -24.50
N ILE A 259 -9.90 -16.45 -23.38
CA ILE A 259 -8.80 -15.61 -22.91
C ILE A 259 -7.90 -16.39 -21.95
N ILE A 260 -6.59 -16.36 -22.20
CA ILE A 260 -5.56 -16.61 -21.19
C ILE A 260 -5.03 -15.24 -20.75
N CYS A 261 -5.27 -14.86 -19.49
CA CYS A 261 -4.77 -13.59 -18.96
C CYS A 261 -3.34 -13.76 -18.45
N PHE A 262 -2.39 -13.10 -19.10
CA PHE A 262 -1.02 -12.99 -18.61
C PHE A 262 -0.84 -11.65 -17.88
N SER A 263 -0.73 -11.68 -16.55
CA SER A 263 -0.46 -10.47 -15.75
C SER A 263 1.02 -10.35 -15.43
N GLY A 264 1.70 -9.37 -16.03
CA GLY A 264 3.12 -9.10 -15.79
C GLY A 264 3.38 -8.30 -14.51
N ASP A 265 4.57 -8.46 -13.94
CA ASP A 265 5.06 -7.67 -12.80
C ASP A 265 6.09 -6.61 -13.27
N ASP A 266 6.66 -5.85 -12.34
CA ASP A 266 7.69 -4.84 -12.63
C ASP A 266 9.05 -5.48 -12.95
N VAL A 267 9.86 -4.76 -13.74
CA VAL A 267 11.20 -5.20 -14.22
C VAL A 267 12.11 -5.73 -13.11
N ARG A 268 12.01 -5.18 -11.89
CA ARG A 268 12.87 -5.61 -10.78
C ARG A 268 12.35 -6.89 -10.13
N THR A 269 11.03 -7.04 -10.03
CA THR A 269 10.41 -8.14 -9.29
C THR A 269 10.32 -9.40 -10.15
N SER A 270 10.04 -9.25 -11.45
CA SER A 270 10.01 -10.37 -12.40
C SER A 270 10.64 -10.00 -13.74
N PRO A 271 11.99 -9.91 -13.83
CA PRO A 271 12.70 -9.45 -15.03
C PRO A 271 12.46 -10.30 -16.28
N TYR A 272 12.12 -11.58 -16.10
CA TYR A 272 11.95 -12.57 -17.17
C TYR A 272 10.49 -12.78 -17.63
N ASP A 273 9.55 -11.95 -17.18
CA ASP A 273 8.15 -12.06 -17.65
C ASP A 273 7.98 -12.11 -19.18
N PRO A 274 8.73 -11.36 -20.01
CA PRO A 274 8.65 -11.51 -21.46
C PRO A 274 8.99 -12.91 -21.95
N ASP A 275 9.98 -13.56 -21.34
CA ASP A 275 10.36 -14.92 -21.72
C ASP A 275 9.25 -15.91 -21.36
N TYR A 276 8.63 -15.77 -20.19
CA TYR A 276 7.47 -16.58 -19.81
C TYR A 276 6.24 -16.33 -20.70
N LEU A 277 6.03 -15.08 -21.14
CA LEU A 277 4.98 -14.76 -22.12
C LEU A 277 5.28 -15.43 -23.47
N ARG A 278 6.54 -15.41 -23.91
CA ARG A 278 6.99 -16.07 -25.15
C ARG A 278 6.79 -17.57 -25.06
N ASP A 279 7.22 -18.20 -23.97
CA ASP A 279 7.03 -19.63 -23.73
C ASP A 279 5.54 -20.00 -23.79
N LEU A 280 4.67 -19.21 -23.15
CA LEU A 280 3.22 -19.42 -23.20
C LEU A 280 2.68 -19.33 -24.63
N ALA A 281 3.03 -18.27 -25.37
CA ALA A 281 2.57 -18.06 -26.74
C ALA A 281 3.05 -19.19 -27.67
N GLN A 282 4.33 -19.57 -27.56
CA GLN A 282 4.88 -20.71 -28.28
C GLN A 282 4.10 -21.99 -27.95
N GLN A 283 3.86 -22.31 -26.68
CA GLN A 283 3.15 -23.54 -26.33
C GLN A 283 1.71 -23.57 -26.87
N VAL A 284 0.99 -22.44 -26.86
CA VAL A 284 -0.35 -22.35 -27.44
C VAL A 284 -0.31 -22.63 -28.95
N THR A 285 0.62 -22.01 -29.68
CA THR A 285 0.78 -22.23 -31.13
C THR A 285 1.22 -23.66 -31.45
N HIS A 286 2.24 -24.19 -30.77
CA HIS A 286 2.75 -25.55 -31.02
C HIS A 286 1.70 -26.63 -30.75
N SER A 287 0.77 -26.36 -29.83
CA SER A 287 -0.32 -27.28 -29.49
C SER A 287 -1.55 -27.13 -30.41
N GLY A 288 -1.52 -26.20 -31.39
CA GLY A 288 -2.66 -25.91 -32.28
C GLY A 288 -3.86 -25.27 -31.57
N LEU A 289 -3.63 -24.63 -30.42
CA LEU A 289 -4.67 -24.05 -29.56
C LEU A 289 -4.94 -22.56 -29.85
N ASP A 290 -4.26 -21.97 -30.82
CA ASP A 290 -4.38 -20.58 -31.26
C ASP A 290 -5.72 -20.26 -31.94
N SER A 291 -6.41 -21.28 -32.47
CA SER A 291 -7.80 -21.16 -32.93
C SER A 291 -8.83 -21.11 -31.79
N GLU A 292 -8.48 -21.62 -30.60
CA GLU A 292 -9.37 -21.70 -29.44
C GLU A 292 -9.08 -20.63 -28.39
N PHE A 293 -7.82 -20.15 -28.32
CA PHE A 293 -7.33 -19.25 -27.30
C PHE A 293 -6.66 -18.01 -27.89
N GLN A 294 -6.73 -16.94 -27.11
CA GLN A 294 -5.95 -15.71 -27.28
C GLN A 294 -5.38 -15.29 -25.94
N ILE A 295 -4.25 -14.59 -25.95
CA ILE A 295 -3.54 -14.14 -24.75
C ILE A 295 -3.83 -12.66 -24.54
N LEU A 296 -4.42 -12.32 -23.39
CA LEU A 296 -4.56 -10.95 -22.95
C LEU A 296 -3.35 -10.59 -22.10
N LEU A 297 -2.49 -9.70 -22.62
CA LEU A 297 -1.32 -9.22 -21.89
C LEU A 297 -1.69 -7.99 -21.06
N ARG A 298 -1.60 -8.12 -19.73
CA ARG A 298 -1.77 -7.05 -18.76
C ARG A 298 -0.44 -6.78 -18.05
N ARG A 299 0.38 -5.89 -18.61
CA ARG A 299 1.66 -5.52 -17.99
C ARG A 299 1.48 -4.75 -16.67
N CYS A 300 2.50 -4.79 -15.84
CA CYS A 300 2.55 -3.99 -14.62
C CYS A 300 2.44 -2.49 -14.97
N PRO A 301 1.60 -1.72 -14.26
CA PRO A 301 1.35 -0.34 -14.66
C PRO A 301 2.53 0.62 -14.65
N VAL A 302 3.53 0.35 -13.82
CA VAL A 302 4.76 1.14 -13.77
C VAL A 302 5.84 0.61 -14.70
N ASP A 303 5.61 -0.52 -15.36
CA ASP A 303 6.53 -1.09 -16.32
C ASP A 303 6.34 -0.43 -17.69
N LEU A 304 7.15 0.58 -17.96
CA LEU A 304 7.18 1.34 -19.22
C LEU A 304 8.43 1.00 -20.06
N SER A 305 9.07 -0.12 -19.78
CA SER A 305 10.35 -0.50 -20.40
C SER A 305 10.24 -0.90 -21.87
N GLY A 306 9.03 -1.27 -22.33
CA GLY A 306 8.82 -1.83 -23.67
C GLY A 306 9.29 -3.28 -23.82
N ARG A 307 9.70 -3.95 -22.73
CA ARG A 307 10.30 -5.30 -22.76
C ARG A 307 9.42 -6.42 -23.32
N TYR A 308 8.12 -6.19 -23.45
CA TYR A 308 7.18 -7.15 -24.04
C TYR A 308 7.01 -6.98 -25.56
N GLN A 309 7.47 -5.86 -26.14
CA GLN A 309 7.16 -5.50 -27.53
C GLN A 309 7.69 -6.53 -28.54
N GLU A 310 8.86 -7.10 -28.28
CA GLU A 310 9.44 -8.14 -29.11
C GLU A 310 8.50 -9.35 -29.21
N VAL A 311 8.00 -9.84 -28.07
CA VAL A 311 7.10 -11.01 -28.00
C VAL A 311 5.73 -10.69 -28.58
N VAL A 312 5.20 -9.48 -28.34
CA VAL A 312 3.94 -9.03 -28.94
C VAL A 312 4.04 -9.00 -30.47
N ASN A 313 5.17 -8.57 -31.01
CA ASN A 313 5.41 -8.54 -32.46
C ASN A 313 5.66 -9.94 -33.05
N GLU A 314 6.16 -10.89 -32.25
CA GLU A 314 6.34 -12.28 -32.64
C GLU A 314 5.00 -13.02 -32.78
N PHE A 315 3.98 -12.65 -31.99
CA PHE A 315 2.67 -13.30 -31.95
C PHE A 315 1.49 -12.31 -32.09
N PRO A 316 1.41 -11.53 -33.18
CA PRO A 316 0.45 -10.42 -33.31
C PRO A 316 -1.02 -10.86 -33.36
N ASP A 317 -1.30 -12.07 -33.85
CA ASP A 317 -2.66 -12.61 -33.96
C ASP A 317 -3.13 -13.39 -32.71
N LEU A 318 -2.22 -13.58 -31.75
CA LEU A 318 -2.47 -14.33 -30.52
C LEU A 318 -2.45 -13.45 -29.28
N ILE A 319 -1.57 -12.44 -29.23
CA ILE A 319 -1.39 -11.58 -28.05
C ILE A 319 -2.07 -10.22 -28.26
N VAL A 320 -3.02 -9.90 -27.38
CA VAL A 320 -3.67 -8.59 -27.32
C VAL A 320 -3.19 -7.84 -26.09
N GLU A 321 -2.45 -6.75 -26.29
CA GLU A 321 -1.98 -5.90 -25.18
C GLU A 321 -3.13 -5.03 -24.64
N VAL A 322 -3.41 -5.19 -23.36
CA VAL A 322 -4.34 -4.33 -22.62
C VAL A 322 -3.53 -3.54 -21.59
N PRO A 323 -2.99 -2.36 -21.97
CA PRO A 323 -2.23 -1.55 -21.02
C PRO A 323 -3.15 -1.07 -19.90
N PRO A 324 -2.61 -0.80 -18.70
CA PRO A 324 -3.38 -0.22 -17.62
C PRO A 324 -3.90 1.18 -18.00
N ASN A 325 -5.18 1.45 -17.68
CA ASN A 325 -5.82 2.74 -17.95
C ASN A 325 -5.09 3.86 -17.19
N GLY A 326 -4.66 4.89 -17.93
CA GLY A 326 -3.89 6.03 -17.41
C GLY A 326 -2.42 5.93 -17.81
N GLY A 327 -2.05 6.64 -18.88
CA GLY A 327 -0.66 6.73 -19.33
C GLY A 327 0.29 7.21 -18.22
N ARG A 328 1.59 6.89 -18.37
CA ARG A 328 2.73 7.30 -17.50
C ARG A 328 2.35 7.70 -16.07
N MET A 329 1.87 6.76 -15.26
CA MET A 329 1.52 7.03 -13.86
C MET A 329 2.35 6.16 -12.91
N SER A 330 2.91 6.79 -11.87
CA SER A 330 3.47 6.06 -10.73
C SER A 330 2.39 5.23 -10.03
N TRP A 331 2.75 4.23 -9.22
CA TRP A 331 1.78 3.46 -8.41
C TRP A 331 0.76 4.32 -7.67
N ASN A 332 1.19 5.47 -7.16
CA ASN A 332 0.30 6.43 -6.50
C ASN A 332 -0.69 7.06 -7.50
N GLY A 333 -0.20 7.43 -8.69
CA GLY A 333 -1.01 7.88 -9.82
C GLY A 333 -2.17 6.95 -10.13
N LEU A 334 -1.86 5.67 -10.37
CA LEU A 334 -2.84 4.67 -10.80
C LEU A 334 -4.01 4.47 -9.84
N LEU A 335 -3.82 4.76 -8.55
CA LEU A 335 -4.84 4.60 -7.52
C LEU A 335 -5.87 5.73 -7.47
N PHE A 336 -5.68 6.81 -8.25
CA PHE A 336 -6.60 7.96 -8.29
C PHE A 336 -7.82 7.77 -9.22
N THR A 337 -7.85 6.76 -10.09
CA THR A 337 -8.90 6.64 -11.12
C THR A 337 -10.14 5.85 -10.66
N ARG A 338 -11.29 6.54 -10.55
CA ARG A 338 -12.63 5.96 -10.29
C ARG A 338 -13.13 5.08 -11.45
N LYS A 339 -12.68 5.34 -12.68
CA LYS A 339 -13.16 4.71 -13.93
C LYS A 339 -12.50 3.36 -14.22
N ARG A 340 -12.60 2.40 -13.31
CA ARG A 340 -12.19 1.01 -13.59
C ARG A 340 -13.43 0.13 -13.68
N LYS A 341 -13.78 -0.28 -14.90
CA LYS A 341 -14.74 -1.35 -15.13
C LYS A 341 -14.03 -2.70 -15.05
N MET A 342 -14.70 -3.72 -14.51
CA MET A 342 -14.21 -5.10 -14.40
C MET A 342 -15.04 -6.01 -15.30
N LEU A 343 -14.45 -7.06 -15.84
CA LEU A 343 -15.17 -8.06 -16.62
C LEU A 343 -16.12 -8.84 -15.71
N ASN A 344 -17.38 -8.98 -16.11
CA ASN A 344 -18.32 -9.91 -15.49
C ASN A 344 -18.04 -11.32 -16.01
N TYR A 345 -17.82 -12.28 -15.10
CA TYR A 345 -17.54 -13.68 -15.43
C TYR A 345 -18.80 -14.52 -15.43
#